data_AF-N1RJZ4-F1
#
_entry.id   AF-N1RJZ4-F1
#
_cell.length_a   1.000
_cell.length_b   1.000
_cell.length_c   1.000
_cell.angle_alpha   90.00
_cell.angle_beta   90.00
_cell.angle_gamma   90.00
#
_symmetry.space_group_name_H-M   'P 1'
#
loop_
_entity.id
_entity.type
_entity.pdbx_description
1 polymer ?
#
loop_
_entity_poly.entity_id
_entity_poly.type
_entity_poly.pdbx_seq_one_letter_code
_entity_poly.pdbx_strand_id
1 'polypeptide(L)'
;MASLHDVLSGIPQAGLLGAGFWNYLREDITFSLFEECPLKMNLESTPLAIQHSSDQDYLNSITLILGKIINMSFKQDTDGLQWDYIKEDLKSWRNSCPRHMKPYSRLQGEITTSHLFPAIWFLQPCHAAMLHYYLVAMTIVCIYTSPKSLEDLGGLDLPELESQSKERFLENFALEICGIAFTAKVSSVLVNAFGPIAFCARFIKAEVSQQELIRQLLACKSTIGWPVERLIGDLKTSWGMDQE
;
A
#
# COMPACT_ATOMS: atom_id res chain seq x y z
N MET A 1 32.47 -18.61 -7.91
CA MET A 1 31.70 -17.54 -7.26
C MET A 1 30.98 -16.80 -8.36
N ALA A 2 29.65 -16.94 -8.47
CA ALA A 2 28.88 -16.18 -9.45
C ALA A 2 28.95 -14.69 -9.08
N SER A 3 29.22 -13.84 -10.07
CA SER A 3 29.30 -12.40 -9.89
C SER A 3 27.93 -11.86 -9.46
N LEU A 4 27.90 -10.85 -8.58
CA LEU A 4 26.67 -10.12 -8.21
C LEU A 4 25.92 -9.60 -9.45
N HIS A 5 26.67 -9.35 -10.54
CA HIS A 5 26.15 -8.94 -11.84
C HIS A 5 25.35 -10.04 -12.57
N ASP A 6 25.68 -11.32 -12.36
CA ASP A 6 24.94 -12.45 -12.95
C ASP A 6 23.64 -12.74 -12.19
N VAL A 7 23.54 -12.30 -10.93
CA VAL A 7 22.34 -12.41 -10.09
C VAL A 7 21.33 -11.29 -10.36
N LEU A 8 21.81 -10.13 -10.82
CA LEU A 8 21.02 -8.90 -10.98
C LEU A 8 20.65 -8.58 -12.44
N SER A 9 21.13 -9.36 -13.41
CA SER A 9 20.85 -9.18 -14.84
C SER A 9 19.54 -9.83 -15.31
N GLY A 10 18.82 -10.51 -14.42
CA GLY A 10 17.47 -11.02 -14.64
C GLY A 10 16.56 -10.70 -13.46
N ILE A 11 15.24 -10.83 -13.65
CA ILE A 11 14.28 -10.84 -12.54
C ILE A 11 14.79 -11.86 -11.50
N PRO A 12 14.89 -11.51 -10.21
CA PRO A 12 15.44 -12.41 -9.20
C PRO A 12 14.69 -13.76 -9.23
N GLN A 13 15.38 -14.82 -9.67
CA GLN A 13 14.80 -16.15 -9.81
C GLN A 13 14.42 -16.75 -8.45
N ALA A 14 13.54 -17.76 -8.49
CA ALA A 14 13.14 -18.56 -7.34
C ALA A 14 14.36 -19.09 -6.56
N GLY A 15 14.35 -18.91 -5.23
CA GLY A 15 15.43 -19.32 -4.33
C GLY A 15 15.66 -18.32 -3.21
N LEU A 16 16.62 -18.61 -2.33
CA LEU A 16 16.90 -17.80 -1.13
C LEU A 16 17.30 -16.36 -1.49
N LEU A 17 18.07 -16.16 -2.56
CA LEU A 17 18.50 -14.83 -3.00
C LEU A 17 17.32 -13.99 -3.51
N GLY A 18 16.45 -14.58 -4.34
CA GLY A 18 15.23 -13.90 -4.79
C GLY A 18 14.30 -13.57 -3.63
N ALA A 19 14.10 -14.52 -2.70
CA ALA A 19 13.31 -14.28 -1.50
C ALA A 19 13.89 -13.14 -0.64
N GLY A 20 15.21 -13.12 -0.45
CA GLY A 20 15.92 -12.07 0.29
C GLY A 20 15.79 -10.69 -0.37
N PHE A 21 15.95 -10.61 -1.70
CA PHE A 21 15.75 -9.38 -2.47
C PHE A 21 14.35 -8.81 -2.24
N TRP A 22 13.32 -9.64 -2.44
CA TRP A 22 11.94 -9.20 -2.33
C TRP A 22 11.55 -8.84 -0.90
N ASN A 23 12.11 -9.54 0.09
CA ASN A 23 11.93 -9.20 1.50
C ASN A 23 12.56 -7.84 1.83
N TYR A 24 13.83 -7.64 1.45
CA TYR A 24 14.54 -6.39 1.67
C TYR A 24 13.83 -5.20 1.01
N LEU A 25 13.39 -5.34 -0.24
CA LEU A 25 12.69 -4.27 -0.94
C LEU A 25 11.38 -3.87 -0.23
N ARG A 26 10.63 -4.83 0.33
CA ARG A 26 9.41 -4.52 1.09
C ARG A 26 9.69 -3.86 2.44
N GLU A 27 10.80 -4.21 3.10
CA GLU A 27 11.27 -3.54 4.30
C GLU A 27 11.74 -2.10 4.00
N ASP A 28 12.46 -1.91 2.90
CA ASP A 28 12.91 -0.59 2.44
C ASP A 28 11.72 0.30 2.05
N ILE A 29 10.72 -0.24 1.35
CA ILE A 29 9.44 0.44 1.10
C ILE A 29 8.77 0.83 2.42
N THR A 30 8.73 -0.07 3.40
CA THR A 30 8.14 0.23 4.71
C THR A 30 8.85 1.41 5.35
N PHE A 31 10.19 1.37 5.42
CA PHE A 31 11.00 2.47 5.95
C PHE A 31 10.76 3.79 5.21
N SER A 32 10.77 3.77 3.87
CA SER A 32 10.51 4.95 3.03
C SER A 32 9.12 5.55 3.23
N LEU A 33 8.11 4.74 3.49
CA LEU A 33 6.75 5.21 3.78
C LEU A 33 6.64 5.83 5.18
N PHE A 34 7.43 5.36 6.14
CA PHE A 34 7.51 5.94 7.49
C PHE A 34 8.22 7.30 7.50
N GLU A 35 9.38 7.37 6.84
CA GLU A 35 10.25 8.56 6.88
C GLU A 35 10.01 9.51 5.70
N GLU A 36 9.10 9.18 4.79
CA GLU A 36 8.79 9.93 3.56
C GLU A 36 10.05 10.24 2.74
N CYS A 37 10.92 9.25 2.60
CA CYS A 37 12.20 9.36 1.92
C CYS A 37 12.32 8.36 0.76
N PRO A 38 13.16 8.63 -0.25
CA PRO A 38 13.45 7.66 -1.31
C PRO A 38 13.92 6.32 -0.74
N LEU A 39 13.77 5.25 -1.53
CA LEU A 39 14.31 3.93 -1.20
C LEU A 39 15.84 4.01 -1.08
N LYS A 40 16.40 3.23 -0.16
CA LYS A 40 17.86 2.98 -0.12
C LYS A 40 18.29 2.13 -1.31
N MET A 41 17.40 1.26 -1.78
CA MET A 41 17.58 0.42 -2.94
C MET A 41 17.45 1.20 -4.25
N ASN A 42 18.48 1.10 -5.11
CA ASN A 42 18.40 1.66 -6.45
C ASN A 42 17.63 0.72 -7.40
N LEU A 43 16.48 1.20 -7.91
CA LEU A 43 15.61 0.47 -8.84
C LEU A 43 15.70 0.96 -10.30
N GLU A 44 16.58 1.91 -10.62
CA GLU A 44 16.65 2.54 -11.96
C GLU A 44 16.93 1.52 -13.07
N SER A 45 17.87 0.60 -12.82
CA SER A 45 18.22 -0.47 -13.76
C SER A 45 17.30 -1.69 -13.68
N THR A 46 16.33 -1.72 -12.76
CA THR A 46 15.47 -2.89 -12.58
C THR A 46 14.32 -2.90 -13.60
N PRO A 47 14.17 -3.95 -14.43
CA PRO A 47 13.06 -4.05 -15.37
C PRO A 47 11.71 -4.09 -14.64
N LEU A 48 10.72 -3.35 -15.14
CA LEU A 48 9.34 -3.43 -14.63
C LEU A 48 8.57 -4.65 -15.17
N ALA A 49 9.05 -5.23 -16.27
CA ALA A 49 8.45 -6.40 -16.87
C ALA A 49 8.75 -7.63 -16.01
N ILE A 50 7.80 -8.01 -15.16
CA ILE A 50 7.79 -9.32 -14.50
C ILE A 50 6.85 -10.22 -15.28
N GLN A 51 7.34 -11.37 -15.73
CA GLN A 51 6.47 -12.38 -16.30
C GLN A 51 5.57 -12.95 -15.21
N HIS A 52 4.26 -12.76 -15.35
CA HIS A 52 3.29 -13.22 -14.39
C HIS A 52 2.96 -14.70 -14.59
N SER A 53 3.64 -15.56 -13.84
CA SER A 53 3.40 -17.01 -13.84
C SER A 53 2.78 -17.52 -12.54
N SER A 54 2.89 -16.74 -11.46
CA SER A 54 2.40 -17.05 -10.12
C SER A 54 1.84 -15.81 -9.42
N ASP A 55 1.06 -16.03 -8.35
CA ASP A 55 0.53 -14.95 -7.52
C ASP A 55 1.64 -14.08 -6.89
N GLN A 56 2.80 -14.68 -6.62
CA GLN A 56 3.96 -13.96 -6.09
C GLN A 56 4.57 -13.01 -7.13
N ASP A 57 4.50 -13.33 -8.42
CA ASP A 57 5.00 -12.45 -9.49
C ASP A 57 4.19 -11.16 -9.56
N TYR A 58 2.87 -11.23 -9.33
CA TYR A 58 2.03 -10.05 -9.24
C TYR A 58 2.41 -9.20 -8.02
N LEU A 59 2.57 -9.81 -6.84
CA LEU A 59 3.05 -9.09 -5.64
C LEU A 59 4.40 -8.42 -5.88
N ASN A 60 5.34 -9.12 -6.50
CA ASN A 60 6.66 -8.59 -6.84
C ASN A 60 6.55 -7.41 -7.82
N SER A 61 5.64 -7.50 -8.81
CA SER A 61 5.48 -6.44 -9.82
C SER A 61 4.93 -5.15 -9.22
N ILE A 62 3.90 -5.21 -8.36
CA ILE A 62 3.40 -4.02 -7.67
C ILE A 62 4.39 -3.48 -6.64
N THR A 63 5.22 -4.35 -6.04
CA THR A 63 6.32 -3.94 -5.15
C THR A 63 7.33 -3.07 -5.92
N LEU A 64 7.74 -3.47 -7.14
CA LEU A 64 8.62 -2.65 -7.98
C LEU A 64 7.96 -1.34 -8.43
N ILE A 65 6.71 -1.40 -8.88
CA ILE A 65 5.96 -0.23 -9.32
C ILE A 65 5.88 0.80 -8.18
N LEU A 66 5.48 0.37 -6.98
CA LEU A 66 5.42 1.22 -5.80
C LEU A 66 6.81 1.79 -5.45
N GLY A 67 7.86 0.96 -5.47
CA GLY A 67 9.21 1.42 -5.18
C GLY A 67 9.70 2.51 -6.14
N LYS A 68 9.39 2.41 -7.44
CA LYS A 68 9.70 3.47 -8.39
C LYS A 68 8.86 4.73 -8.15
N ILE A 69 7.57 4.58 -7.84
CA ILE A 69 6.69 5.71 -7.49
C ILE A 69 7.22 6.46 -6.26
N ILE A 70 7.63 5.75 -5.20
CA ILE A 70 8.26 6.32 -4.00
C ILE A 70 9.52 7.11 -4.35
N ASN A 71 10.41 6.51 -5.17
CA ASN A 71 11.63 7.19 -5.60
C ASN A 71 11.34 8.46 -6.42
N MET A 72 10.33 8.43 -7.30
CA MET A 72 9.91 9.60 -8.06
C MET A 72 9.29 10.68 -7.17
N SER A 73 8.42 10.31 -6.23
CA SER A 73 7.72 11.27 -5.37
C SER A 73 8.62 11.92 -4.33
N PHE A 74 9.46 11.14 -3.65
CA PHE A 74 10.23 11.63 -2.49
C PHE A 74 11.62 12.16 -2.85
N LYS A 75 12.11 11.97 -4.08
CA LYS A 75 13.31 12.68 -4.59
C LYS A 75 13.01 14.14 -4.98
N GLN A 76 11.75 14.58 -4.91
CA GLN A 76 11.27 15.91 -5.33
C GLN A 76 11.54 16.25 -6.81
N ASP A 77 11.85 15.25 -7.64
CA ASP A 77 11.92 15.39 -9.11
C ASP A 77 10.52 15.18 -9.70
N THR A 78 9.56 15.97 -9.21
CA THR A 78 8.16 15.88 -9.65
C THR A 78 7.86 16.75 -10.87
N ASP A 79 8.78 17.65 -11.21
CA ASP A 79 8.65 18.58 -12.34
C ASP A 79 8.76 17.80 -13.66
N GLY A 80 7.65 17.76 -14.41
CA GLY A 80 7.56 17.02 -15.67
C GLY A 80 7.04 15.59 -15.56
N LEU A 81 6.70 15.10 -14.36
CA LEU A 81 6.08 13.79 -14.19
C LEU A 81 4.64 13.78 -14.73
N GLN A 82 4.35 12.80 -15.59
CA GLN A 82 3.00 12.56 -16.09
C GLN A 82 2.26 11.60 -15.15
N TRP A 83 1.77 12.12 -14.02
CA TRP A 83 1.00 11.35 -13.04
C TRP A 83 -0.23 10.66 -13.62
N ASP A 84 -0.85 11.25 -14.65
CA ASP A 84 -1.94 10.63 -15.40
C ASP A 84 -1.51 9.35 -16.14
N TYR A 85 -0.30 9.30 -16.68
CA TYR A 85 0.22 8.08 -17.32
C TYR A 85 0.47 6.97 -16.28
N ILE A 86 1.09 7.33 -15.14
CA ILE A 86 1.31 6.38 -14.03
C ILE A 86 -0.02 5.84 -13.50
N LYS A 87 -1.04 6.70 -13.41
CA LYS A 87 -2.41 6.32 -13.02
C LYS A 87 -2.99 5.30 -13.99
N GLU A 88 -2.91 5.52 -15.29
CA GLU A 88 -3.42 4.59 -16.30
C GLU A 88 -2.64 3.27 -16.31
N ASP A 89 -1.32 3.31 -16.14
CA ASP A 89 -0.49 2.10 -16.00
C ASP A 89 -0.90 1.27 -14.77
N LEU A 90 -1.13 1.91 -13.62
CA LEU A 90 -1.62 1.26 -12.41
C LEU A 90 -3.00 0.63 -12.61
N LYS A 91 -3.93 1.31 -13.29
CA LYS A 91 -5.23 0.75 -13.64
C LYS A 91 -5.11 -0.45 -14.58
N SER A 92 -4.29 -0.33 -15.62
CA SER A 92 -4.01 -1.43 -16.55
C SER A 92 -3.44 -2.64 -15.83
N TRP A 93 -2.47 -2.43 -14.94
CA TRP A 93 -1.91 -3.46 -14.07
C TRP A 93 -2.98 -4.10 -13.16
N ARG A 94 -3.87 -3.29 -12.57
CA ARG A 94 -4.95 -3.81 -11.72
C ARG A 94 -5.96 -4.63 -12.51
N ASN A 95 -6.27 -4.21 -13.74
CA ASN A 95 -7.19 -4.90 -14.64
C ASN A 95 -6.61 -6.20 -15.21
N SER A 96 -5.29 -6.31 -15.30
CA SER A 96 -4.60 -7.54 -15.72
C SER A 96 -4.49 -8.60 -14.62
N CYS A 97 -4.78 -8.24 -13.36
CA CYS A 97 -4.80 -9.18 -12.25
C CYS A 97 -5.92 -10.24 -12.42
N PRO A 98 -5.60 -11.55 -12.31
CA PRO A 98 -6.56 -12.64 -12.32
C PRO A 98 -7.70 -12.46 -11.31
N ARG A 99 -8.88 -12.99 -11.64
CA ARG A 99 -10.09 -12.88 -10.80
C ARG A 99 -9.91 -13.45 -9.39
N HIS A 100 -9.13 -14.52 -9.23
CA HIS A 100 -8.91 -15.15 -7.92
C HIS A 100 -8.08 -14.30 -6.95
N MET A 101 -7.41 -13.25 -7.44
CA MET A 101 -6.67 -12.30 -6.60
C MET A 101 -7.53 -11.14 -6.10
N LYS A 102 -8.77 -11.03 -6.59
CA LYS A 102 -9.74 -10.06 -6.07
C LYS A 102 -10.31 -10.57 -4.74
N PRO A 103 -10.82 -9.69 -3.86
CA PRO A 103 -11.53 -10.12 -2.67
C PRO A 103 -12.65 -11.09 -3.02
N TYR A 104 -12.78 -12.19 -2.29
CA TYR A 104 -13.91 -13.13 -2.49
C TYR A 104 -15.14 -12.72 -1.68
N SER A 105 -14.97 -11.85 -0.68
CA SER A 105 -16.05 -11.30 0.12
C SER A 105 -15.67 -9.91 0.65
N ARG A 106 -16.68 -9.05 0.81
CA ARG A 106 -16.57 -7.70 1.37
C ARG A 106 -17.81 -7.42 2.23
N LEU A 107 -17.60 -6.83 3.40
CA LEU A 107 -18.62 -6.18 4.21
C LEU A 107 -18.25 -4.71 4.35
N GLN A 108 -19.16 -3.81 4.00
CA GLN A 108 -18.92 -2.38 4.13
C GLN A 108 -18.83 -2.00 5.62
N GLY A 109 -17.88 -1.13 5.96
CA GLY A 109 -17.83 -0.54 7.30
C GLY A 109 -19.00 0.42 7.46
N GLU A 110 -19.87 0.20 8.44
CA GLU A 110 -20.93 1.13 8.81
C GLU A 110 -20.63 1.67 10.21
N ILE A 111 -20.61 2.99 10.37
CA ILE A 111 -20.39 3.67 11.66
C ILE A 111 -21.40 3.21 12.73
N THR A 112 -22.57 2.74 12.31
CA THR A 112 -23.65 2.20 13.15
C THR A 112 -23.46 0.76 13.58
N THR A 113 -22.53 0.02 12.96
CA THR A 113 -22.22 -1.37 13.28
C THR A 113 -20.87 -1.48 13.98
N SER A 114 -20.58 -2.63 14.59
CA SER A 114 -19.30 -2.92 15.27
C SER A 114 -18.05 -2.92 14.36
N HIS A 115 -18.18 -2.52 13.09
CA HIS A 115 -17.14 -2.56 12.07
C HIS A 115 -16.89 -1.17 11.49
N LEU A 116 -15.93 -0.44 12.07
CA LEU A 116 -15.55 0.91 11.64
C LEU A 116 -14.65 0.93 10.40
N PHE A 117 -14.03 -0.20 10.05
CA PHE A 117 -13.34 -0.43 8.79
C PHE A 117 -14.09 -1.45 7.93
N PRO A 118 -13.99 -1.38 6.60
CA PRO A 118 -14.53 -2.42 5.73
C PRO A 118 -13.87 -3.76 6.05
N ALA A 119 -14.65 -4.85 6.08
CA ALA A 119 -14.09 -6.18 6.19
C ALA A 119 -13.89 -6.77 4.79
N ILE A 120 -12.66 -7.16 4.46
CA ILE A 120 -12.28 -7.58 3.10
C ILE A 120 -11.47 -8.90 3.18
N TRP A 121 -11.99 -9.95 2.56
CA TRP A 121 -11.38 -11.28 2.62
C TRP A 121 -10.75 -11.69 1.29
N PHE A 122 -9.53 -12.21 1.37
CA PHE A 122 -8.73 -12.69 0.24
C PHE A 122 -8.42 -14.18 0.37
N LEU A 123 -8.21 -14.85 -0.77
CA LEU A 123 -7.83 -16.26 -0.78
C LEU A 123 -6.41 -16.49 -0.26
N GLN A 124 -5.50 -15.53 -0.44
CA GLN A 124 -4.12 -15.62 0.03
C GLN A 124 -3.60 -14.30 0.63
N PRO A 125 -2.66 -14.36 1.60
CA PRO A 125 -2.01 -13.18 2.16
C PRO A 125 -1.32 -12.27 1.13
N CYS A 126 -0.75 -12.83 0.07
CA CYS A 126 -0.07 -12.04 -0.98
C CYS A 126 -1.06 -11.15 -1.74
N HIS A 127 -2.32 -11.56 -1.91
CA HIS A 127 -3.36 -10.74 -2.55
C HIS A 127 -3.71 -9.51 -1.72
N ALA A 128 -3.72 -9.64 -0.39
CA ALA A 128 -3.91 -8.52 0.54
C ALA A 128 -2.72 -7.55 0.47
N ALA A 129 -1.49 -8.06 0.49
CA ALA A 129 -0.29 -7.23 0.34
C ALA A 129 -0.23 -6.52 -1.03
N MET A 130 -0.63 -7.19 -2.11
CA MET A 130 -0.76 -6.59 -3.43
C MET A 130 -1.70 -5.38 -3.40
N LEU A 131 -2.87 -5.52 -2.77
CA LEU A 131 -3.83 -4.44 -2.69
C LEU A 131 -3.34 -3.30 -1.78
N HIS A 132 -2.66 -3.59 -0.67
CA HIS A 132 -2.02 -2.54 0.13
C HIS A 132 -1.05 -1.70 -0.71
N TYR A 133 -0.13 -2.33 -1.44
CA TYR A 133 0.86 -1.58 -2.23
C TYR A 133 0.24 -0.83 -3.41
N TYR A 134 -0.78 -1.41 -4.02
CA TYR A 134 -1.59 -0.71 -5.02
C TYR A 134 -2.26 0.54 -4.43
N LEU A 135 -2.92 0.43 -3.28
CA LEU A 135 -3.60 1.57 -2.63
C LEU A 135 -2.63 2.67 -2.20
N VAL A 136 -1.43 2.33 -1.75
CA VAL A 136 -0.37 3.32 -1.47
C VAL A 136 0.06 4.03 -2.75
N ALA A 137 0.29 3.29 -3.85
CA ALA A 137 0.64 3.89 -5.14
C ALA A 137 -0.46 4.84 -5.62
N MET A 138 -1.73 4.44 -5.51
CA MET A 138 -2.88 5.29 -5.83
C MET A 138 -2.99 6.51 -4.91
N THR A 139 -2.65 6.37 -3.63
CA THR A 139 -2.59 7.50 -2.67
C THR A 139 -1.56 8.53 -3.12
N ILE A 140 -0.35 8.09 -3.48
CA ILE A 140 0.72 8.98 -3.98
C ILE A 140 0.26 9.69 -5.26
N VAL A 141 -0.26 8.95 -6.24
CA VAL A 141 -0.80 9.53 -7.48
C VAL A 141 -1.89 10.56 -7.18
N CYS A 142 -2.81 10.25 -6.26
CA CYS A 142 -3.89 11.16 -5.85
C CYS A 142 -3.34 12.45 -5.22
N ILE A 143 -2.26 12.37 -4.42
CA ILE A 143 -1.57 13.53 -3.83
C ILE A 143 -1.02 14.48 -4.91
N TYR A 144 -0.55 13.97 -6.05
CA TYR A 144 0.08 14.81 -7.09
C TYR A 144 -0.82 15.12 -8.30
N THR A 145 -1.96 14.46 -8.45
CA THR A 145 -2.88 14.69 -9.60
C THR A 145 -4.03 15.63 -9.24
N SER A 146 -4.63 16.27 -10.26
CA SER A 146 -5.78 17.17 -10.09
C SER A 146 -7.09 16.42 -9.84
N PRO A 147 -8.08 16.97 -9.11
CA PRO A 147 -9.34 16.28 -8.79
C PRO A 147 -10.13 15.79 -10.02
N LYS A 148 -10.11 16.53 -11.14
CA LYS A 148 -10.82 16.14 -12.38
C LYS A 148 -10.29 14.85 -13.00
N SER A 149 -9.03 14.52 -12.74
CA SER A 149 -8.41 13.28 -13.22
C SER A 149 -8.77 12.06 -12.36
N LEU A 150 -9.40 12.28 -11.19
CA LEU A 150 -9.71 11.24 -10.21
C LEU A 150 -11.05 10.56 -10.50
N GLU A 151 -11.92 11.14 -11.33
CA GLU A 151 -13.21 10.56 -11.73
C GLU A 151 -13.02 9.17 -12.38
N ASP A 152 -11.91 8.98 -13.12
CA ASP A 152 -11.58 7.70 -13.75
C ASP A 152 -10.97 6.67 -12.78
N LEU A 153 -10.74 6.99 -11.49
CA LEU A 153 -10.18 6.05 -10.51
C LEU A 153 -11.16 4.96 -10.06
N GLY A 154 -12.40 4.97 -10.55
CA GLY A 154 -13.49 4.02 -10.23
C GLY A 154 -13.28 2.57 -10.66
N GLY A 155 -12.05 2.13 -10.91
CA GLY A 155 -11.70 0.72 -11.14
C GLY A 155 -11.52 -0.09 -9.86
N LEU A 156 -11.49 0.55 -8.69
CA LEU A 156 -11.71 -0.15 -7.42
C LEU A 156 -13.23 -0.23 -7.21
N ASP A 157 -13.76 -1.40 -6.84
CA ASP A 157 -15.15 -1.59 -6.36
C ASP A 157 -15.35 -0.87 -5.00
N LEU A 158 -14.95 0.40 -4.91
CA LEU A 158 -15.19 1.31 -3.82
C LEU A 158 -16.55 1.98 -4.10
N PRO A 159 -17.55 1.79 -3.23
CA PRO A 159 -18.85 2.42 -3.42
C PRO A 159 -18.73 3.94 -3.54
N GLU A 160 -19.54 4.53 -4.42
CA GLU A 160 -19.89 5.96 -4.45
C GLU A 160 -18.78 6.95 -4.86
N LEU A 161 -17.94 6.60 -5.84
CA LEU A 161 -16.82 7.45 -6.27
C LEU A 161 -17.20 8.69 -7.09
N GLU A 162 -18.47 8.84 -7.49
CA GLU A 162 -18.91 9.97 -8.32
C GLU A 162 -18.92 11.27 -7.49
N SER A 163 -18.21 12.31 -7.96
CA SER A 163 -18.15 13.65 -7.36
C SER A 163 -17.47 13.77 -5.98
N GLN A 164 -16.54 12.87 -5.62
CA GLN A 164 -15.81 12.96 -4.36
C GLN A 164 -14.62 13.93 -4.41
N SER A 165 -14.35 14.66 -3.31
CA SER A 165 -13.15 15.49 -3.18
C SER A 165 -11.89 14.62 -3.05
N LYS A 166 -10.72 15.18 -3.39
CA LYS A 166 -9.43 14.51 -3.24
C LYS A 166 -9.19 13.98 -1.82
N GLU A 167 -9.60 14.72 -0.81
CA GLU A 167 -9.49 14.35 0.60
C GLU A 167 -10.29 13.08 0.90
N ARG A 168 -11.47 12.94 0.27
CA ARG A 168 -12.32 11.77 0.45
C ARG A 168 -11.73 10.52 -0.19
N PHE A 169 -11.10 10.65 -1.35
CA PHE A 169 -10.32 9.56 -1.97
C PHE A 169 -9.21 9.06 -1.05
N LEU A 170 -8.40 10.00 -0.53
CA LEU A 170 -7.29 9.67 0.36
C LEU A 170 -7.78 8.99 1.65
N GLU A 171 -8.88 9.49 2.23
CA GLU A 171 -9.50 8.85 3.39
C GLU A 171 -10.02 7.44 3.06
N ASN A 172 -10.71 7.25 1.93
CA ASN A 172 -11.22 5.94 1.53
C ASN A 172 -10.09 4.92 1.31
N PHE A 173 -8.98 5.31 0.67
CA PHE A 173 -7.81 4.43 0.55
C PHE A 173 -7.23 4.06 1.91
N ALA A 174 -7.16 5.01 2.84
CA ALA A 174 -6.68 4.77 4.20
C ALA A 174 -7.58 3.77 4.97
N LEU A 175 -8.90 3.94 4.89
CA LEU A 175 -9.87 3.04 5.52
C LEU A 175 -9.81 1.64 4.90
N GLU A 176 -9.67 1.54 3.57
CA GLU A 176 -9.52 0.29 2.84
C GLU A 176 -8.24 -0.45 3.27
N ILE A 177 -7.10 0.25 3.38
CA ILE A 177 -5.84 -0.32 3.88
C ILE A 177 -6.01 -0.88 5.31
N CYS A 178 -6.65 -0.13 6.20
CA CYS A 178 -6.92 -0.60 7.56
C CYS A 178 -7.85 -1.83 7.56
N GLY A 179 -8.89 -1.80 6.72
CA GLY A 179 -9.83 -2.90 6.56
C GLY A 179 -9.16 -4.20 6.11
N ILE A 180 -8.33 -4.14 5.06
CA ILE A 180 -7.57 -5.30 4.55
C ILE A 180 -6.67 -5.87 5.66
N ALA A 181 -5.92 -5.00 6.35
CA ALA A 181 -4.98 -5.39 7.40
C ALA A 181 -5.67 -6.12 8.55
N PHE A 182 -6.75 -5.54 9.09
CA PHE A 182 -7.39 -6.04 10.30
C PHE A 182 -8.46 -7.12 10.05
N THR A 183 -8.91 -7.29 8.81
CA THR A 183 -9.76 -8.43 8.44
C THR A 183 -8.97 -9.72 8.40
N ALA A 184 -7.78 -9.70 7.78
CA ALA A 184 -6.99 -10.89 7.58
C ALA A 184 -6.56 -11.52 8.91
N LYS A 185 -6.15 -10.70 9.88
CA LYS A 185 -5.55 -11.14 11.17
C LYS A 185 -4.40 -12.15 10.99
N VAL A 186 -3.71 -12.09 9.85
CA VAL A 186 -2.55 -12.93 9.52
C VAL A 186 -1.29 -12.09 9.65
N SER A 187 -0.28 -12.60 10.36
CA SER A 187 0.98 -11.88 10.61
C SER A 187 1.67 -11.40 9.33
N SER A 188 1.70 -12.22 8.27
CA SER A 188 2.31 -11.83 6.99
C SER A 188 1.58 -10.71 6.24
N VAL A 189 0.28 -10.53 6.48
CA VAL A 189 -0.47 -9.38 5.95
C VAL A 189 -0.14 -8.13 6.76
N LEU A 190 -0.16 -8.25 8.09
CA LEU A 190 0.04 -7.13 9.01
C LEU A 190 1.45 -6.54 8.91
N VAL A 191 2.50 -7.36 8.82
CA VAL A 191 3.88 -6.86 8.64
C VAL A 191 4.04 -6.03 7.36
N ASN A 192 3.36 -6.43 6.28
CA ASN A 192 3.37 -5.70 5.01
C ASN A 192 2.43 -4.48 5.02
N ALA A 193 1.54 -4.37 6.02
CA ALA A 193 0.58 -3.28 6.15
C ALA A 193 1.13 -2.08 6.94
N PHE A 194 2.15 -2.26 7.78
CA PHE A 194 2.62 -1.17 8.65
C PHE A 194 3.11 0.06 7.89
N GLY A 195 3.90 -0.11 6.82
CA GLY A 195 4.29 1.00 5.94
C GLY A 195 3.09 1.69 5.28
N PRO A 196 2.20 0.94 4.59
CA PRO A 196 0.94 1.47 4.07
C PRO A 196 0.09 2.24 5.10
N ILE A 197 -0.05 1.71 6.32
CA ILE A 197 -0.81 2.36 7.39
C ILE A 197 -0.08 3.64 7.83
N ALA A 198 1.23 3.61 8.05
CA ALA A 198 2.02 4.78 8.44
C ALA A 198 1.87 5.95 7.48
N PHE A 199 1.89 5.65 6.17
CA PHE A 199 1.76 6.68 5.15
C PHE A 199 0.31 7.11 4.94
N CYS A 200 -0.62 6.18 4.72
CA CYS A 200 -1.98 6.53 4.29
C CYS A 200 -2.92 6.89 5.44
N ALA A 201 -2.76 6.34 6.64
CA ALA A 201 -3.73 6.53 7.72
C ALA A 201 -3.81 7.98 8.26
N ARG A 202 -2.81 8.82 7.97
CA ARG A 202 -2.86 10.27 8.23
C ARG A 202 -4.07 10.97 7.60
N PHE A 203 -4.63 10.39 6.53
CA PHE A 203 -5.77 10.95 5.82
C PHE A 203 -7.14 10.61 6.45
N ILE A 204 -7.18 9.74 7.45
CA ILE A 204 -8.42 9.44 8.19
C ILE A 204 -8.88 10.68 8.97
N LYS A 205 -10.15 11.07 8.81
CA LYS A 205 -10.72 12.26 9.46
C LYS A 205 -11.66 11.92 10.60
N ALA A 206 -12.42 10.84 10.48
CA ALA A 206 -13.37 10.43 11.52
C ALA A 206 -12.63 10.00 12.80
N GLU A 207 -12.86 10.70 13.91
CA GLU A 207 -12.23 10.41 15.20
C GLU A 207 -12.45 8.96 15.66
N VAL A 208 -13.67 8.44 15.48
CA VAL A 208 -14.00 7.03 15.79
C VAL A 208 -13.10 6.05 15.05
N SER A 209 -12.79 6.32 13.78
CA SER A 209 -11.91 5.48 12.96
C SER A 209 -10.44 5.62 13.39
N GLN A 210 -10.03 6.82 13.81
CA GLN A 210 -8.68 7.05 14.36
C GLN A 210 -8.48 6.28 15.68
N GLN A 211 -9.47 6.32 16.59
CA GLN A 211 -9.42 5.57 17.84
C GLN A 211 -9.41 4.05 17.61
N GLU A 212 -10.22 3.57 16.66
CA GLU A 212 -10.22 2.15 16.29
C GLU A 212 -8.88 1.71 15.69
N LEU A 213 -8.25 2.54 14.84
CA LEU A 213 -6.92 2.26 14.32
C LEU A 213 -5.89 2.13 15.45
N ILE A 214 -5.89 3.05 16.41
CA ILE A 214 -5.00 2.99 17.58
C ILE A 214 -5.24 1.68 18.34
N ARG A 215 -6.50 1.32 18.60
CA ARG A 215 -6.86 0.08 19.32
C ARG A 215 -6.35 -1.16 18.60
N GLN A 216 -6.51 -1.24 17.27
CA GLN A 216 -6.04 -2.36 16.46
C GLN A 216 -4.51 -2.45 16.40
N LEU A 217 -3.81 -1.31 16.26
CA LEU A 217 -2.35 -1.25 16.29
C LEU A 217 -1.79 -1.74 17.63
N LEU A 218 -2.36 -1.30 18.76
CA LEU A 218 -1.97 -1.77 20.09
C LEU A 218 -2.19 -3.28 20.26
N ALA A 219 -3.29 -3.82 19.71
CA ALA A 219 -3.52 -5.26 19.70
C ALA A 219 -2.43 -6.01 18.89
N CYS A 220 -1.98 -5.45 17.77
CA CYS A 220 -0.91 -6.05 16.95
C CYS A 220 0.43 -6.16 17.69
N LYS A 221 0.76 -5.22 18.60
CA LYS A 221 1.98 -5.29 19.43
C LYS A 221 2.09 -6.63 20.15
N SER A 222 0.99 -7.10 20.74
CA SER A 222 0.96 -8.35 21.51
C SER A 222 1.17 -9.60 20.65
N THR A 223 0.79 -9.55 19.36
CA THR A 223 0.76 -10.72 18.47
C THR A 223 1.99 -10.78 17.54
N ILE A 224 2.49 -9.63 17.09
CA ILE A 224 3.56 -9.53 16.07
C ILE A 224 4.89 -9.07 16.69
N GLY A 225 4.86 -8.37 17.82
CA GLY A 225 6.06 -7.79 18.44
C GLY A 225 6.60 -6.55 17.73
N TRP A 226 5.86 -5.98 16.78
CA TRP A 226 6.26 -4.74 16.11
C TRP A 226 6.07 -3.52 17.05
N PRO A 227 7.05 -2.61 17.14
CA PRO A 227 6.94 -1.40 17.96
C PRO A 227 6.02 -0.37 17.27
N VAL A 228 4.74 -0.38 17.64
CA VAL A 228 3.69 0.47 17.06
C VAL A 228 3.60 1.85 17.73
N GLU A 229 4.32 2.10 18.82
CA GLU A 229 4.21 3.34 19.60
C GLU A 229 4.60 4.56 18.79
N ARG A 230 5.73 4.48 18.07
CA ARG A 230 6.18 5.57 17.18
C ARG A 230 5.14 5.85 16.10
N LEU A 231 4.66 4.79 15.43
CA LEU A 231 3.60 4.88 14.43
C LEU A 231 2.35 5.58 14.97
N ILE A 232 1.87 5.18 16.15
CA ILE A 232 0.69 5.81 16.78
C ILE A 232 0.96 7.28 17.10
N GLY A 233 2.14 7.61 17.63
CA GLY A 233 2.53 9.00 17.93
C GLY A 233 2.55 9.89 16.68
N ASP A 234 3.14 9.40 15.59
CA ASP A 234 3.20 10.10 14.31
C ASP A 234 1.80 10.31 13.73
N LEU A 235 0.93 9.29 13.80
CA LEU A 235 -0.47 9.40 13.34
C LEU A 235 -1.28 10.40 14.16
N LYS A 236 -1.20 10.35 15.50
CA LYS A 236 -1.85 11.33 16.38
C LYS A 236 -1.43 12.76 16.04
N THR A 237 -0.13 12.97 15.83
CA THR A 237 0.41 14.27 15.41
C THR A 237 -0.18 14.70 14.06
N SER A 238 -0.25 13.79 13.08
CA SER A 238 -0.83 14.09 11.77
C SER A 238 -2.32 14.43 11.79
N TRP A 239 -3.05 13.90 12.77
CA TRP A 239 -4.47 14.17 12.98
C TRP A 239 -4.73 15.42 13.83
N GLY A 240 -3.69 16.04 14.39
CA GLY A 240 -3.83 17.17 15.31
C GLY A 240 -4.40 16.77 16.67
N MET A 241 -4.22 15.50 17.09
CA MET A 241 -4.50 15.08 18.46
C MET A 241 -3.35 15.60 19.34
N ASP A 242 -3.60 16.66 20.10
CA ASP A 242 -2.63 17.18 21.06
C ASP A 242 -2.16 16.06 22.02
N GLN A 243 -0.85 15.98 22.24
CA GLN A 243 -0.27 15.11 23.26
C GLN A 243 -0.51 15.77 24.62
N GLU A 244 -1.68 15.53 25.22
CA GLU A 244 -1.86 15.73 26.67
C GLU A 244 -1.01 14.75 27.49
#